data_AF-A0A425D5L8-F1
#
_entry.id   AF-A0A425D5L8-F1
#
_cell.length_a   1.000
_cell.length_b   1.000
_cell.length_c   1.000
_cell.angle_alpha   90.00
_cell.angle_beta   90.00
_cell.angle_gamma   90.00
#
_symmetry.space_group_name_H-M   'P 1'
#
loop_
_entity.id
_entity.type
_entity.pdbx_description
1 polymer ?
#
loop_
_entity_poly.entity_id
_entity_poly.type
_entity_poly.pdbx_seq_one_letter_code
_entity_poly.pdbx_strand_id
1 'polypeptide(L)' 'MKDSATDAAAGGDGKRGGHDVSFCVDMDIDRDIDGLWFPARILVDHGDDTYDVEYDEDHKVEEHIPASELRYMLVMTP' A
#
# COMPACT_ATOMS: atom_id res chain seq x y z
N MET A 1 -25.11 -27.08 -27.43
CA MET A 1 -25.05 -25.77 -26.75
C MET A 1 -24.59 -26.05 -25.35
N LYS A 2 -23.41 -25.57 -24.96
CA LYS A 2 -22.85 -25.78 -23.62
C LYS A 2 -22.98 -24.45 -22.90
N ASP A 3 -24.02 -24.35 -22.10
CA ASP A 3 -24.22 -23.34 -21.08
C ASP A 3 -23.04 -23.36 -20.10
N SER A 4 -22.23 -22.31 -20.16
CA SER A 4 -21.20 -22.03 -19.16
C SER A 4 -21.66 -20.82 -18.37
N ALA A 5 -22.29 -21.09 -17.25
CA ALA A 5 -22.34 -20.17 -16.13
C ALA A 5 -21.47 -20.76 -15.03
N THR A 6 -20.40 -20.05 -14.66
CA THR A 6 -19.93 -20.08 -13.28
C THR A 6 -19.52 -18.66 -12.94
N ASP A 7 -20.38 -18.05 -12.14
CA ASP A 7 -20.12 -16.85 -11.37
C ASP A 7 -19.12 -17.21 -10.27
N ALA A 8 -18.12 -16.37 -10.05
CA ALA A 8 -17.33 -16.38 -8.82
C ALA A 8 -17.02 -14.94 -8.45
N ALA A 9 -17.96 -14.36 -7.72
CA ALA A 9 -17.82 -13.19 -6.88
C ALA A 9 -16.41 -13.06 -6.27
N ALA A 10 -15.71 -11.98 -6.61
CA ALA A 10 -14.66 -11.44 -5.75
C ALA A 10 -15.36 -10.76 -4.57
N GLY A 11 -15.62 -11.52 -3.51
CA GLY A 11 -15.94 -10.99 -2.19
C GLY A 11 -14.69 -10.32 -1.62
N GLY A 12 -14.73 -8.99 -1.52
CA GLY A 12 -13.77 -8.23 -0.73
C GLY A 12 -14.43 -7.81 0.58
N ASP A 13 -14.18 -8.59 1.64
CA ASP A 13 -14.62 -8.31 2.99
C ASP A 13 -14.24 -6.89 3.43
N GLY A 14 -15.26 -6.13 3.82
CA GLY A 14 -15.10 -4.77 4.33
C GLY A 14 -14.29 -4.74 5.62
N LYS A 15 -13.01 -4.42 5.50
CA LYS A 15 -12.29 -3.71 6.58
C LYS A 15 -12.41 -2.21 6.33
N ARG A 16 -13.40 -1.61 6.96
CA ARG A 16 -13.37 -0.18 7.31
C ARG A 16 -12.28 0.02 8.38
N GLY A 17 -11.03 -0.10 7.98
CA GLY A 17 -9.90 0.42 8.75
C GLY A 17 -9.78 1.88 8.37
N GLY A 18 -10.25 2.79 9.22
CA GLY A 18 -9.98 4.20 9.05
C GLY A 18 -8.48 4.44 9.22
N HIS A 19 -7.75 4.39 8.11
CA HIS A 19 -6.39 4.92 8.03
C HIS A 19 -6.56 6.41 7.74
N ASP A 20 -6.74 7.21 8.80
CA ASP A 20 -6.79 8.68 8.76
C ASP A 20 -5.40 9.27 8.48
N VAL A 21 -4.60 8.57 7.67
CA VAL A 21 -3.21 8.86 7.38
C VAL A 21 -3.08 8.93 5.87
N SER A 22 -3.10 10.15 5.36
CA SER A 22 -2.67 10.44 3.99
C SER A 22 -1.15 10.59 4.00
N PHE A 23 -0.52 10.03 2.98
CA PHE A 23 0.91 10.18 2.75
C PHE A 23 1.12 11.17 1.61
N CYS A 24 2.21 11.95 1.69
CA CYS A 24 2.59 12.85 0.61
C CYS A 24 3.68 12.19 -0.23
N VAL A 25 3.77 12.58 -1.51
CA VAL A 25 4.93 12.30 -2.34
C VAL A 25 6.21 12.79 -1.65
N ASP A 26 7.30 12.05 -1.83
CA ASP A 26 8.62 12.23 -1.21
C ASP A 26 8.65 11.99 0.31
N MET A 27 7.60 11.38 0.89
CA MET A 27 7.59 10.98 2.29
C MET A 27 8.23 9.59 2.49
N ASP A 28 9.11 9.50 3.48
CA ASP A 28 9.66 8.22 3.94
C ASP A 28 8.65 7.47 4.82
N ILE A 29 8.40 6.22 4.46
CA ILE A 29 7.45 5.32 5.10
C ILE A 29 8.11 3.95 5.34
N ASP A 30 7.47 3.11 6.15
CA ASP A 30 7.75 1.68 6.13
C ASP A 30 6.53 0.94 5.55
N ARG A 31 6.79 -0.03 4.66
CA ARG A 31 5.79 -0.96 4.15
C ARG A 31 5.84 -2.29 4.92
N ASP A 32 4.69 -2.85 5.27
CA ASP A 32 4.56 -4.21 5.79
C ASP A 32 4.61 -5.23 4.65
N ILE A 33 5.61 -6.11 4.66
CA ILE A 33 5.72 -7.25 3.77
C ILE A 33 5.97 -8.49 4.64
N ASP A 34 4.99 -9.39 4.69
CA ASP A 34 5.04 -10.63 5.48
C ASP A 34 5.39 -10.41 6.98
N GLY A 35 4.96 -9.29 7.57
CA GLY A 35 5.20 -8.96 8.98
C GLY A 35 6.56 -8.28 9.24
N LEU A 36 7.29 -7.95 8.18
CA LEU A 36 8.54 -7.21 8.22
C LEU A 36 8.32 -5.81 7.61
N TRP A 37 8.96 -4.81 8.22
CA TRP A 37 8.84 -3.42 7.81
C TRP A 37 10.02 -3.03 6.93
N PHE A 38 9.73 -2.64 5.70
CA PHE A 38 10.72 -2.26 4.71
C PHE A 38 10.64 -0.75 4.45
N PRO A 39 11.76 -0.02 4.59
CA PRO A 39 11.77 1.41 4.33
C PRO A 39 11.56 1.67 2.84
N ALA A 40 10.64 2.58 2.53
CA ALA A 40 10.38 3.03 1.19
C ALA A 40 9.95 4.50 1.19
N ARG A 41 9.90 5.10 0.00
CA ARG A 41 9.49 6.48 -0.20
C ARG A 41 8.31 6.54 -1.15
N ILE A 42 7.32 7.38 -0.84
CA ILE A 42 6.18 7.63 -1.74
C ILE A 42 6.66 8.36 -2.99
N LEU A 43 6.39 7.82 -4.17
CA LEU A 43 6.63 8.46 -5.46
C LEU A 43 5.38 9.13 -6.02
N VAL A 44 4.22 8.49 -5.87
CA VAL A 44 2.96 8.95 -6.47
C VAL A 44 1.81 8.71 -5.49
N ASP A 45 0.91 9.70 -5.41
CA ASP A 45 -0.40 9.59 -4.78
C ASP A 45 -1.48 9.53 -5.87
N HIS A 46 -2.24 8.44 -5.91
CA HIS A 46 -3.32 8.24 -6.89
C HIS A 46 -4.65 8.88 -6.45
N GLY A 47 -4.76 9.29 -5.18
CA GLY A 47 -5.98 9.86 -4.62
C GLY A 47 -7.09 8.84 -4.35
N ASP A 48 -6.80 7.55 -4.44
CA ASP A 48 -7.71 6.42 -4.20
C ASP A 48 -7.28 5.57 -2.99
N ASP A 49 -6.52 6.16 -2.06
CA ASP A 49 -5.86 5.49 -0.93
C ASP A 49 -4.78 4.47 -1.33
N THR A 50 -4.33 4.49 -2.59
CA THR A 50 -3.17 3.74 -3.05
C THR A 50 -2.02 4.65 -3.48
N TYR A 51 -0.80 4.17 -3.24
CA TYR A 51 0.44 4.92 -3.47
C TYR A 51 1.45 4.07 -4.19
N ASP A 52 2.27 4.71 -5.02
CA ASP A 52 3.46 4.07 -5.59
C ASP A 52 4.63 4.36 -4.68
N VAL A 53 5.39 3.32 -4.33
CA VAL A 53 6.50 3.41 -3.39
C VAL A 53 7.78 2.87 -4.02
N GLU A 54 8.91 3.51 -3.70
CA GLU A 54 10.25 3.07 -4.08
C GLU A 54 11.01 2.63 -2.84
N TYR A 55 11.55 1.41 -2.84
CA TYR A 55 12.40 0.94 -1.74
C TYR A 55 13.83 1.48 -1.87
N ASP A 56 14.42 1.86 -0.75
CA ASP A 56 15.79 2.40 -0.72
C ASP A 56 16.87 1.32 -0.97
N GLU A 57 16.57 0.05 -0.68
CA GLU A 57 17.56 -1.05 -0.78
C GLU A 57 17.88 -1.46 -2.22
N ASP A 58 16.86 -1.53 -3.08
CA ASP A 58 16.98 -2.08 -4.45
C ASP A 58 16.41 -1.15 -5.53
N HIS A 59 15.94 0.05 -5.16
CA HIS A 59 15.23 0.99 -6.05
C HIS A 59 14.05 0.35 -6.79
N LYS A 60 13.50 -0.74 -6.25
CA LYS A 60 12.32 -1.36 -6.83
C LYS A 60 11.12 -0.47 -6.54
N VAL A 61 10.34 -0.22 -7.58
CA VAL A 61 9.06 0.48 -7.48
C VAL A 61 7.95 -0.55 -7.39
N GLU A 62 7.05 -0.35 -6.43
CA GLU A 62 5.77 -1.05 -6.39
C GLU A 62 4.62 -0.06 -6.44
N GLU A 63 3.65 -0.39 -7.28
CA GLU A 63 2.53 0.48 -7.63
C GLU A 63 1.26 0.02 -6.92
N HIS A 64 0.33 0.95 -6.69
CA HIS A 64 -0.98 0.68 -6.08
C HIS A 64 -0.91 0.01 -4.69
N ILE A 65 0.05 0.41 -3.87
CA ILE A 65 0.15 -0.08 -2.49
C ILE A 65 -0.90 0.63 -1.62
N PRO A 66 -1.78 -0.10 -0.93
CA PRO A 66 -2.81 0.53 -0.11
C PRO A 66 -2.18 1.21 1.12
N ALA A 67 -2.73 2.35 1.53
CA ALA A 67 -2.34 3.09 2.73
C ALA A 67 -2.30 2.21 4.00
N SER A 68 -3.08 1.11 4.00
CA SER A 68 -3.17 0.15 5.10
C SER A 68 -1.90 -0.70 5.28
N GLU A 69 -1.10 -0.88 4.23
CA GLU A 69 0.20 -1.57 4.28
C GLU A 69 1.36 -0.62 4.63
N LEU A 70 1.09 0.69 4.76
CA LEU A 70 2.09 1.72 4.98
C LEU A 70 1.99 2.28 6.40
N ARG A 71 3.12 2.67 6.96
CA ARG A 71 3.20 3.47 8.18
C ARG A 71 4.22 4.58 8.04
N TYR A 72 4.06 5.66 8.80
CA TYR A 72 5.12 6.66 8.93
C TYR A 72 6.39 6.00 9.44
N MET A 73 7.51 6.27 8.75
CA MET A 73 8.82 5.90 9.25
C MET A 73 9.07 6.72 10.52
N LEU A 74 9.00 6.07 11.68
CA LEU A 74 9.14 6.75 12.97
C LEU A 74 10.63 6.99 13.24
N VAL A 75 11.17 8.08 12.66
CA VAL A 75 12.49 8.56 13.01
C VAL A 75 12.44 9.17 14.40
N MET A 76 12.95 8.44 15.40
CA MET A 76 13.23 8.99 16.73
C MET A 76 14.35 10.03 16.61
N THR A 77 14.03 11.25 16.22
CA THR A 77 14.91 12.40 16.38
C THR A 77 14.96 12.78 17.87
N PRO A 78 16.15 12.89 18.49
CA PRO A 78 16.34 13.07 19.94
C PRO A 78 15.91 14.44 20.49
#